data_AF-A0A6J5UES0-F1
#
_entry.id   AF-A0A6J5UES0-F1
#
_cell.length_a   1.000
_cell.length_b   1.000
_cell.length_c   1.000
_cell.angle_alpha   90.00
_cell.angle_beta   90.00
_cell.angle_gamma   90.00
#
_symmetry.space_group_name_H-M   'P 1'
#
loop_
_entity.id
_entity.type
_entity.pdbx_description
1 polymer ?
#
loop_
_entity_poly.entity_id
_entity_poly.type
_entity_poly.pdbx_seq_one_letter_code
_entity_poly.pdbx_strand_id
1 'polypeptide(L)'
;MANPTSSVKVVEVCKVALPPPPSPRSFASPSSFPLTVFDIRWLRFAPVKCLYFYEMPTSSATQLFFDTVLAPKLKTSLFNTLQHYLPLAGHLTWPQTPKNPFLAMSKATPFRSQ
;
A
#
# COMPACT_ATOMS: atom_id res chain seq x y z
N MET A 1 3.55 7.23 -35.08
CA MET A 1 2.99 5.94 -34.60
C MET A 1 3.97 5.36 -33.59
N ALA A 2 3.55 5.13 -32.34
CA ALA A 2 4.43 4.57 -31.32
C ALA A 2 4.62 3.06 -31.57
N ASN A 3 5.87 2.59 -31.50
CA ASN A 3 6.24 1.20 -31.74
C ASN A 3 5.75 0.32 -30.56
N PRO A 4 4.92 -0.73 -30.79
CA PRO A 4 4.21 -1.45 -29.73
C PRO A 4 5.07 -2.41 -28.89
N THR A 5 6.40 -2.40 -29.01
CA THR A 5 7.28 -3.39 -28.36
C THR A 5 8.08 -2.88 -27.17
N SER A 6 7.73 -1.74 -26.55
CA SER A 6 8.39 -1.32 -25.32
C SER A 6 7.93 -2.17 -24.14
N SER A 7 8.69 -3.22 -23.82
CA SER A 7 8.48 -4.03 -22.62
C SER A 7 8.80 -3.21 -21.37
N VAL A 8 7.83 -3.06 -20.47
CA VAL A 8 8.04 -2.44 -19.16
C VAL A 8 8.85 -3.39 -18.26
N LYS A 9 9.97 -2.92 -17.71
CA LYS A 9 10.77 -3.67 -16.73
C LYS A 9 10.40 -3.25 -15.32
N VAL A 10 9.99 -4.21 -14.49
CA VAL A 10 9.81 -3.97 -13.05
C VAL A 10 11.18 -3.85 -12.42
N VAL A 11 11.46 -2.71 -11.78
CA VAL A 11 12.74 -2.44 -11.11
C VAL A 11 12.75 -3.04 -9.70
N GLU A 12 11.66 -2.85 -8.96
CA GLU A 12 11.56 -3.32 -7.57
C GLU A 12 10.10 -3.60 -7.18
N VAL A 13 9.90 -4.64 -6.37
CA VAL A 13 8.66 -4.88 -5.62
C VAL A 13 9.02 -4.90 -4.14
N CYS A 14 8.44 -3.99 -3.36
CA CYS A 14 8.71 -3.89 -1.94
C CYS A 14 7.43 -3.96 -1.10
N LYS A 15 7.54 -4.48 0.12
CA LYS A 15 6.49 -4.41 1.14
C LYS A 15 6.86 -3.32 2.13
N VAL A 16 6.04 -2.28 2.23
CA VAL A 16 6.22 -1.23 3.23
C VAL A 16 5.57 -1.70 4.53
N ALA A 17 6.37 -1.87 5.57
CA ALA A 17 5.90 -2.35 6.86
C ALA A 17 4.95 -1.34 7.51
N LEU A 18 4.03 -1.83 8.34
CA LEU A 18 3.23 -0.97 9.18
C LEU A 18 4.07 -0.40 10.32
N PRO A 19 4.03 0.92 10.55
CA PRO A 19 4.67 1.54 11.69
C PRO A 19 4.19 0.96 13.02
N PRO A 20 5.08 0.83 14.01
CA PRO A 20 4.68 0.44 15.36
C PRO A 20 3.73 1.51 15.93
N PRO A 21 2.72 1.11 16.74
CA PRO A 21 1.78 2.06 17.30
C PRO A 21 2.51 3.06 18.21
N PRO A 22 2.09 4.34 18.22
CA PRO A 22 2.77 5.42 18.96
C PRO A 22 2.71 5.25 20.48
N SER A 23 1.86 4.35 21.01
CA SER A 23 1.85 4.03 22.44
C SER A 23 1.32 2.61 22.72
N PRO A 24 1.82 1.95 23.78
CA PRO A 24 1.31 0.64 24.24
C PRO A 24 -0.14 0.70 24.78
N ARG A 25 -0.73 1.90 24.91
CA ARG A 25 -2.15 2.10 25.28
C ARG A 25 -3.08 2.28 24.07
N SER A 26 -2.53 2.49 22.87
CA SER A 26 -3.33 2.64 21.65
C SER A 26 -3.84 1.29 21.09
N PHE A 27 -3.46 0.17 21.72
CA PHE A 27 -3.98 -1.18 21.47
C PHE A 27 -5.47 -1.37 21.84
N ALA A 28 -6.14 -0.35 22.36
CA ALA A 28 -7.58 -0.40 22.63
C ALA A 28 -8.45 -0.17 21.39
N SER A 29 -7.87 0.21 20.25
CA SER A 29 -8.62 0.28 18.98
C SER A 29 -8.69 -1.12 18.36
N PRO A 30 -9.88 -1.62 17.98
CA PRO A 30 -10.03 -2.98 17.52
C PRO A 30 -9.11 -3.23 16.32
N SER A 31 -8.32 -4.30 16.40
CA SER A 31 -7.42 -4.80 15.34
C SER A 31 -8.16 -5.24 14.06
N SER A 32 -9.46 -5.03 14.03
CA SER A 32 -10.31 -5.28 12.89
C SER A 32 -11.47 -4.28 12.83
N PHE A 33 -11.86 -3.92 11.61
CA PHE A 33 -13.06 -3.10 11.37
C PHE A 33 -14.08 -3.92 10.58
N PRO A 34 -15.33 -4.08 11.08
CA PRO A 34 -16.37 -4.76 10.33
C PRO A 34 -16.72 -3.92 9.10
N LEU A 35 -16.83 -4.56 7.94
CA LEU A 35 -17.24 -3.83 6.74
C LEU A 35 -18.71 -3.45 6.80
N THR A 36 -19.01 -2.23 6.37
CA THR A 36 -20.38 -1.75 6.22
C THR A 36 -21.02 -2.30 4.94
N VAL A 37 -22.34 -2.21 4.83
CA VAL A 37 -23.06 -2.60 3.59
C VAL A 37 -22.57 -1.79 2.39
N PHE A 38 -22.14 -0.55 2.60
CA PHE A 38 -21.56 0.27 1.54
C PHE A 38 -20.26 -0.36 1.01
N ASP A 39 -19.33 -0.68 1.91
CA ASP A 39 -18.06 -1.31 1.55
C ASP A 39 -18.26 -2.64 0.82
N ILE A 40 -19.18 -3.49 1.29
CA ILE A 40 -19.49 -4.79 0.67
C ILE A 40 -20.02 -4.64 -0.76
N ARG A 41 -20.83 -3.61 -1.01
CA ARG A 41 -21.29 -3.31 -2.39
C ARG A 41 -20.11 -2.94 -3.28
N TRP A 42 -19.13 -2.19 -2.75
CA TRP A 42 -17.94 -1.80 -3.50
C TRP A 42 -17.01 -2.98 -3.81
N LEU A 43 -16.92 -3.99 -2.95
CA LEU A 43 -16.09 -5.19 -3.18
C LEU A 43 -16.50 -6.01 -4.41
N ARG A 44 -17.71 -5.83 -4.93
CA ARG A 44 -18.18 -6.51 -6.15
C ARG A 44 -17.60 -5.91 -7.43
N PHE A 45 -17.02 -4.72 -7.36
CA PHE A 45 -16.40 -4.07 -8.51
C PHE A 45 -14.93 -4.47 -8.64
N ALA A 46 -14.41 -4.43 -9.86
CA ALA A 46 -13.00 -4.66 -10.12
C ALA A 46 -12.13 -3.61 -9.39
N PRO A 47 -10.90 -3.97 -8.97
CA PRO A 47 -9.98 -3.03 -8.33
C PRO A 47 -9.77 -1.77 -9.18
N VAL A 48 -9.82 -0.61 -8.53
CA VAL A 48 -9.55 0.68 -9.17
C VAL A 48 -8.07 0.73 -9.59
N LYS A 49 -7.83 1.04 -10.86
CA LYS A 49 -6.48 1.24 -11.42
C LYS A 49 -6.32 2.70 -11.81
N CYS A 50 -5.33 3.38 -11.25
CA CYS A 50 -5.05 4.78 -11.52
C CYS A 50 -3.58 4.96 -11.96
N LEU A 51 -3.37 5.81 -12.96
CA LEU A 51 -2.05 6.17 -13.47
C LEU A 51 -1.83 7.67 -13.27
N TYR A 52 -0.70 8.04 -12.67
CA TYR A 52 -0.28 9.41 -12.48
C TYR A 52 0.98 9.67 -13.29
N PHE A 53 0.92 10.62 -14.22
CA PHE A 53 2.06 11.03 -15.04
C PHE A 53 2.62 12.34 -14.48
N TYR A 54 3.93 12.35 -14.26
CA TYR A 54 4.66 13.53 -13.78
C TYR A 54 5.76 13.86 -14.77
N GLU A 55 5.86 15.14 -15.14
CA GLU A 55 6.98 15.65 -15.91
C GLU A 55 8.19 15.83 -14.99
N MET A 56 9.34 15.31 -15.41
CA MET A 56 10.60 15.47 -14.68
C MET A 56 11.60 16.30 -15.48
N PRO A 57 12.36 17.21 -14.82
CA PRO A 57 13.47 17.89 -15.47
C PRO A 57 14.47 16.88 -16.05
N THR A 58 15.00 17.15 -17.24
CA THR A 58 15.93 16.26 -17.95
C THR A 58 17.16 15.88 -17.10
N SER A 59 17.60 16.77 -16.22
CA SER A 59 18.71 16.52 -15.29
C SER A 59 18.39 15.51 -14.19
N SER A 60 17.12 15.34 -13.81
CA SER A 60 16.65 14.39 -12.80
C SER A 60 16.06 13.10 -13.38
N ALA A 61 15.83 13.04 -14.70
CA ALA A 61 15.30 11.87 -15.39
C ALA A 61 16.35 10.76 -15.61
N THR A 62 17.13 10.45 -14.58
CA THR A 62 18.18 9.42 -14.62
C THR A 62 17.84 8.27 -13.68
N GLN A 63 18.22 7.05 -14.06
CA GLN A 63 18.02 5.84 -13.24
C GLN A 63 18.60 6.00 -11.83
N LEU A 64 19.76 6.64 -11.72
CA LEU A 64 20.40 6.93 -10.43
C LEU A 64 19.52 7.78 -9.52
N PHE A 65 18.85 8.82 -10.05
CA PHE A 65 17.94 9.65 -9.26
C PHE A 65 16.70 8.84 -8.81
N PHE A 66 16.16 7.99 -9.69
CA PHE A 66 15.06 7.10 -9.33
C PHE A 66 15.41 6.20 -8.15
N ASP A 67 16.57 5.54 -8.21
CA ASP A 67 16.98 4.54 -7.22
C ASP A 67 17.45 5.17 -5.90
N THR A 68 18.15 6.31 -5.96
CA THR A 68 18.76 6.93 -4.77
C THR A 68 17.88 7.96 -4.07
N VAL A 69 16.99 8.65 -4.81
CA VAL A 69 16.21 9.77 -4.26
C VAL A 69 14.72 9.46 -4.28
N LEU A 70 14.16 9.13 -5.45
CA LEU A 70 12.71 9.03 -5.60
C LEU A 70 12.14 7.80 -4.88
N ALA A 71 12.68 6.61 -5.15
CA ALA A 71 12.17 5.36 -4.57
C ALA A 71 12.25 5.36 -3.03
N PRO A 72 13.36 5.77 -2.38
CA PRO A 72 13.40 5.88 -0.91
C PRO A 72 12.39 6.90 -0.36
N LYS A 73 12.27 8.08 -0.97
CA LYS A 73 11.31 9.11 -0.52
C LYS A 73 9.86 8.64 -0.64
N LEU A 74 9.51 7.95 -1.71
CA LEU A 74 8.18 7.36 -1.89
C LEU A 74 7.89 6.30 -0.83
N LYS A 75 8.85 5.42 -0.53
CA LYS A 75 8.70 4.42 0.54
C LYS A 75 8.50 5.05 1.91
N THR A 76 9.32 6.04 2.28
CA THR A 76 9.22 6.73 3.58
C THR A 76 7.94 7.55 3.71
N SER A 77 7.55 8.27 2.66
CA SER A 77 6.29 9.03 2.68
C SER A 77 5.09 8.09 2.79
N LEU A 78 5.05 7.00 2.02
CA LEU A 78 4.01 5.99 2.13
C LEU A 78 3.96 5.38 3.53
N PHE A 79 5.10 5.02 4.11
CA PHE A 79 5.18 4.50 5.49
C PHE A 79 4.54 5.46 6.49
N ASN A 80 4.87 6.76 6.41
CA ASN A 80 4.28 7.77 7.29
C ASN A 80 2.78 7.94 7.03
N THR A 81 2.33 7.95 5.77
CA THR A 81 0.90 8.06 5.44
C THR A 81 0.10 6.86 5.98
N LEU A 82 0.67 5.66 5.96
CA LEU A 82 0.02 4.46 6.50
C LEU A 82 -0.19 4.53 8.03
N GLN A 83 0.54 5.39 8.77
CA GLN A 83 0.23 5.67 10.19
C GLN A 83 -1.16 6.28 10.36
N HIS A 84 -1.58 7.11 9.41
CA HIS A 84 -2.85 7.84 9.46
C HIS A 84 -3.98 7.11 8.72
N TYR A 85 -3.64 6.36 7.67
CA TYR A 85 -4.58 5.61 6.84
C TYR A 85 -4.39 4.11 6.99
N LEU A 86 -4.44 3.65 8.24
CA LEU A 86 -4.25 2.25 8.61
C LEU A 86 -5.05 1.28 7.72
N PRO A 87 -6.36 1.48 7.43
CA PRO A 87 -7.14 0.54 6.61
C PRO A 87 -6.52 0.16 5.25
N LEU A 88 -5.67 1.03 4.67
CA LEU A 88 -4.99 0.77 3.39
C LEU A 88 -3.91 -0.32 3.46
N ALA A 89 -3.34 -0.55 4.64
CA ALA A 89 -2.36 -1.62 4.88
C ALA A 89 -3.00 -2.85 5.56
N GLY A 90 -4.33 -2.87 5.71
CA GLY A 90 -5.07 -4.01 6.22
C GLY A 90 -5.27 -5.11 5.19
N HIS A 91 -5.64 -6.30 5.66
CA HIS A 91 -6.04 -7.42 4.82
C HIS A 91 -7.54 -7.68 4.97
N LEU A 92 -8.25 -7.79 3.85
CA LEU A 92 -9.66 -8.17 3.84
C LEU A 92 -9.82 -9.66 4.12
N THR A 93 -10.52 -10.02 5.19
CA THR A 93 -10.77 -11.41 5.56
C THR A 93 -12.26 -11.73 5.45
N TRP A 94 -12.58 -12.88 4.85
CA TRP A 94 -13.94 -13.39 4.72
C TRP A 94 -14.10 -14.70 5.51
N PRO A 95 -14.38 -14.63 6.81
CA PRO A 95 -14.66 -15.83 7.60
C PRO A 95 -15.96 -16.50 7.11
N GLN A 96 -16.02 -17.83 7.21
CA GLN A 96 -17.26 -18.58 6.93
C GLN A 96 -18.31 -18.37 8.05
N THR A 97 -17.84 -18.07 9.26
CA THR A 97 -18.61 -17.89 10.48
C THR A 97 -17.87 -16.90 11.38
N PRO A 98 -18.36 -15.68 11.64
CA PRO A 98 -19.59 -15.03 11.16
C PRO A 98 -19.53 -14.67 9.66
N LYS A 99 -20.68 -14.52 8.97
CA LYS A 99 -20.75 -14.28 7.51
C LYS A 99 -20.31 -12.88 7.04
N ASN A 100 -19.82 -12.04 7.95
CA ASN A 100 -19.53 -10.64 7.63
C ASN A 100 -18.01 -10.45 7.44
N PRO A 101 -17.59 -9.90 6.30
CA PRO A 101 -16.18 -9.61 6.08
C PRO A 101 -15.71 -8.48 7.00
N PHE A 102 -14.43 -8.55 7.37
CA PHE A 102 -13.78 -7.52 8.17
C PHE A 102 -12.38 -7.24 7.64
N LEU A 103 -11.92 -6.02 7.86
CA LEU A 103 -10.54 -5.63 7.57
C LEU A 103 -9.68 -5.93 8.79
N ALA A 104 -8.67 -6.77 8.63
CA ALA A 104 -7.70 -7.10 9.67
C ALA A 104 -6.45 -6.22 9.51
N MET A 105 -6.12 -5.45 10.54
CA MET A 105 -4.89 -4.67 10.59
C MET A 105 -3.78 -5.53 11.19
N SER A 106 -3.09 -6.35 10.37
CA SER A 106 -2.02 -7.22 10.86
C SER A 106 -0.75 -6.42 11.16
N LYS A 107 0.01 -6.85 12.17
CA LYS A 107 1.37 -6.34 12.41
C LYS A 107 2.27 -6.89 11.30
N ALA A 108 2.79 -6.03 10.42
CA ALA A 108 3.80 -6.47 9.48
C ALA A 108 5.05 -6.94 10.27
N THR A 109 5.51 -8.16 10.02
CA THR A 109 6.80 -8.63 10.48
C THR A 109 7.92 -7.81 9.83
N PRO A 110 8.96 -7.40 10.57
CA PRO A 110 10.04 -6.60 10.02
C PRO A 110 10.80 -7.35 8.92
N PHE A 111 11.36 -6.54 8.01
CA PHE A 111 12.18 -6.91 6.86
C PHE A 111 13.13 -8.08 7.16
N ARG A 112 12.97 -9.20 6.45
CA ARG A 112 14.03 -10.21 6.30
C ARG A 112 14.60 -10.03 4.90
N SER A 113 15.80 -9.46 4.79
CA SER A 113 16.57 -9.59 3.55
C SER A 113 16.97 -11.06 3.41
N GLN A 114 16.73 -11.63 2.22
CA GLN A 114 17.59 -12.70 1.70
C GLN A 114 18.67 -12.03 0.87
#